data_AF-A0A7K1EKT8-F1
#
_entry.id   AF-A0A7K1EKT8-F1
#
_cell.length_a   1.000
_cell.length_b   1.000
_cell.length_c   1.000
_cell.angle_alpha   90.00
_cell.angle_beta   90.00
_cell.angle_gamma   90.00
#
_symmetry.space_group_name_H-M   'P 1'
#
loop_
_entity.id
_entity.type
_entity.pdbx_description
1 polymer ?
#
loop_
_entity_poly.entity_id
_entity_poly.type
_entity_poly.pdbx_seq_one_letter_code
_entity_poly.pdbx_strand_id
1 'polypeptide(L)' 'MEHASFIIGSWVVTALAVGVYAGWIIKRGRDLARRSSDKDFPWT' A
#
# COMPACT_ATOMS: atom_id res chain seq x y z
N MET A 1 28.80 8.32 -15.98
CA MET A 1 28.28 7.70 -14.74
C MET A 1 27.01 8.38 -14.22
N GLU A 2 26.75 9.64 -14.57
CA GLU A 2 25.57 10.42 -14.16
C GLU A 2 24.21 9.84 -14.59
N HIS A 3 24.12 9.24 -15.79
CA HIS A 3 22.88 8.63 -16.26
C HIS A 3 22.53 7.33 -15.51
N ALA A 4 23.54 6.58 -15.08
CA ALA A 4 23.34 5.33 -14.36
C ALA A 4 22.80 5.58 -12.94
N SER A 5 23.33 6.60 -12.25
CA SER A 5 22.81 7.01 -10.94
C SER A 5 21.39 7.56 -11.03
N PHE A 6 21.05 8.30 -12.09
CA PHE A 6 19.69 8.77 -12.32
C PHE A 6 18.70 7.61 -12.52
N ILE A 7 19.05 6.62 -13.36
CA ILE A 7 18.21 5.44 -13.60
C ILE A 7 18.03 4.64 -12.31
N ILE A 8 19.11 4.35 -11.59
CA ILE A 8 19.02 3.58 -10.34
C ILE A 8 18.22 4.35 -9.29
N GLY A 9 18.44 5.66 -9.17
CA GLY A 9 17.70 6.52 -8.25
C GLY A 9 16.20 6.53 -8.54
N SER A 10 15.78 6.61 -9.80
CA SER A 10 14.36 6.62 -10.17
C SER A 10 13.67 5.28 -9.86
N TRP A 11 14.35 4.16 -10.10
CA TRP A 11 13.84 2.84 -9.74
C TRP A 11 13.68 2.68 -8.22
N VAL A 12 14.66 3.13 -7.44
CA VAL A 12 14.60 3.06 -5.97
C VAL A 12 13.44 3.90 -5.44
N VAL A 13 13.29 5.15 -5.91
CA VAL A 13 12.20 6.04 -5.49
C VAL A 13 10.84 5.45 -5.86
N THR A 14 10.72 4.90 -7.07
CA THR A 14 9.48 4.28 -7.54
C THR A 14 9.12 3.05 -6.70
N ALA A 15 10.09 2.17 -6.43
CA ALA A 15 9.89 0.98 -5.61
C ALA A 15 9.46 1.36 -4.17
N LEU A 16 10.08 2.38 -3.59
CA LEU A 16 9.70 2.89 -2.27
C LEU A 16 8.28 3.47 -2.27
N ALA A 17 7.92 4.28 -3.26
CA ALA A 17 6.59 4.88 -3.37
C ALA A 17 5.50 3.80 -3.48
N VAL A 18 5.72 2.81 -4.35
CA VAL A 18 4.78 1.68 -4.53
C VAL A 18 4.69 0.84 -3.26
N GLY A 19 5.82 0.51 -2.63
CA GLY A 19 5.85 -0.28 -1.40
C GLY A 19 5.12 0.39 -0.24
N VAL A 20 5.33 1.69 -0.04
CA VAL A 20 4.62 2.49 0.97
C VAL A 20 3.12 2.51 0.69
N TYR A 21 2.73 2.74 -0.56
CA TYR A 21 1.31 2.79 -0.94
C TYR A 21 0.62 1.44 -0.76
N ALA A 22 1.25 0.35 -1.19
CA ALA A 22 0.74 -1.00 -0.98
C ALA A 22 0.56 -1.33 0.51
N GLY A 23 1.56 -0.99 1.34
CA GLY A 23 1.48 -1.15 2.79
C GLY A 23 0.32 -0.36 3.41
N TRP A 24 0.10 0.88 2.94
CA TRP A 24 -1.02 1.71 3.37
C TRP A 24 -2.38 1.11 3.02
N ILE A 25 -2.55 0.60 1.78
CA ILE A 25 -3.77 -0.09 1.34
C ILE A 25 -4.05 -1.30 2.24
N ILE A 26 -3.04 -2.16 2.46
CA ILE A 26 -3.20 -3.37 3.29
C ILE A 26 -3.62 -2.99 4.71
N LYS A 27 -2.97 -1.99 5.31
CA LYS A 27 -3.33 -1.51 6.64
C LYS A 27 -4.77 -1.01 6.69
N ARG A 28 -5.17 -0.19 5.71
CA ARG A 28 -6.54 0.34 5.61
C ARG A 28 -7.58 -0.74 5.41
N GLY A 29 -7.31 -1.74 4.56
CA GLY A 29 -8.18 -2.89 4.36
C GLY A 29 -8.36 -3.70 5.64
N ARG A 30 -7.27 -3.91 6.41
CA ARG A 30 -7.33 -4.58 7.72
C ARG A 30 -8.14 -3.78 8.73
N ASP A 31 -8.01 -2.47 8.76
CA ASP A 31 -8.78 -1.60 9.67
C ASP A 31 -10.27 -1.61 9.32
N LEU A 32 -10.62 -1.66 8.03
CA LEU A 32 -12.01 -1.81 7.57
C LEU A 32 -12.58 -3.18 7.93
N ALA A 33 -11.84 -4.26 7.67
CA ALA A 33 -12.27 -5.62 8.01
C ALA A 33 -12.45 -5.82 9.54
N ARG A 34 -11.65 -5.12 10.36
CA ARG A 34 -11.83 -5.12 11.82
C ARG A 34 -13.05 -4.34 12.30
N ARG A 35 -13.51 -3.35 11.52
CA ARG A 35 -14.64 -2.48 11.86
C ARG A 35 -15.96 -2.96 11.28
N SER A 36 -15.95 -3.77 10.21
CA SER A 36 -17.13 -4.51 9.77
C SER A 36 -17.43 -5.57 10.82
N SER A 37 -18.18 -5.18 11.84
CA SER A 37 -18.79 -6.09 12.80
C SER A 37 -19.79 -6.97 12.05
N ASP A 38 -19.84 -8.26 12.38
CA ASP A 38 -20.89 -9.20 11.94
C ASP A 38 -22.32 -8.68 12.19
N LYS A 39 -22.50 -7.59 12.96
CA LYS A 39 -23.78 -6.91 13.19
C LYS A 39 -24.32 -6.08 12.02
N ASP A 40 -23.51 -5.72 11.03
CA ASP A 40 -23.93 -4.90 9.88
C ASP A 40 -24.38 -5.74 8.67
N PHE A 41 -24.43 -7.07 8.82
CA PHE A 41 -24.99 -7.98 7.83
C PHE A 41 -26.44 -8.32 8.22
N PRO A 42 -27.47 -7.62 7.70
CA PRO A 42 -28.87 -7.95 7.97
C PRO A 42 -29.33 -9.28 7.34
N TRP A 43 -28.41 -10.06 6.76
CA TRP A 43 -28.71 -11.30 6.04
C TRP A 43 -27.99 -12.55 6.57
N THR A 44 -27.37 -12.48 7.76
CA THR A 44 -26.95 -13.68 8.53
C THR A 44 -28.00 -14.05 9.57
#